data_AF-A0A8K1FNL0-F1
#
_entry.id   AF-A0A8K1FNL0-F1
#
_cell.length_a   1.000
_cell.length_b   1.000
_cell.length_c   1.000
_cell.angle_alpha   90.00
_cell.angle_beta   90.00
_cell.angle_gamma   90.00
#
_symmetry.space_group_name_H-M   'P 1'
#
loop_
_entity.id
_entity.type
_entity.pdbx_description
1 polymer ?
#
loop_
_entity_poly.entity_id
_entity_poly.type
_entity_poly.pdbx_seq_one_letter_code
_entity_poly.pdbx_strand_id
1 'polypeptide(L)'
;MKTYDATGATPHTSREDPKAPLISMHTQPTVTSVAPASIVQVYVCDYYGIASPVEVPAGTTLYGLVCAAYEKPVFTKAAFLGFEDGNLSMVQSVTAADATRWMADKPLRLKYKRDEDDPCLI
;
A
#
# COMPACT_ATOMS: atom_id res chain seq x y z
N MET A 1 -38.37 57.74 42.96
CA MET A 1 -37.55 58.97 42.76
C MET A 1 -37.12 59.42 44.14
N LYS A 2 -35.86 59.52 44.53
CA LYS A 2 -34.54 59.57 43.87
C LYS A 2 -33.53 59.07 44.92
N THR A 3 -32.48 58.35 44.52
CA THR A 3 -31.26 58.27 45.33
C THR A 3 -30.09 57.97 44.42
N TYR A 4 -29.22 58.96 44.21
CA TYR A 4 -27.78 58.72 44.21
C TYR A 4 -27.06 60.05 44.43
N ASP A 5 -26.19 60.02 45.43
CA ASP A 5 -25.20 61.02 45.79
C ASP A 5 -23.81 60.39 45.59
N ALA A 6 -22.83 61.28 45.45
CA ALA A 6 -21.38 61.08 45.64
C ALA A 6 -20.53 60.32 44.58
N THR A 7 -19.89 61.17 43.77
CA THR A 7 -18.62 61.08 43.05
C THR A 7 -17.40 60.50 43.80
N GLY A 8 -16.51 59.84 43.05
CA GLY A 8 -15.05 59.76 43.29
C GLY A 8 -14.54 58.32 43.36
N ALA A 9 -13.51 57.85 42.65
CA ALA A 9 -12.48 58.52 41.86
C ALA A 9 -11.91 57.54 40.80
N THR A 10 -11.63 58.05 39.60
CA THR A 10 -10.65 57.49 38.64
C THR A 10 -9.23 57.77 39.17
N PRO A 11 -8.17 57.00 38.82
CA PRO A 11 -7.60 57.14 37.48
C PRO A 11 -6.97 55.89 36.82
N HIS A 12 -6.92 56.00 35.48
CA HIS A 12 -5.86 55.61 34.54
C HIS A 12 -5.37 54.14 34.57
N THR A 13 -5.30 53.41 33.45
CA THR A 13 -4.77 53.86 32.16
C THR A 13 -5.14 52.84 31.08
N SER A 14 -5.40 53.35 29.88
CA SER A 14 -5.21 52.76 28.56
C SER A 14 -5.03 51.24 28.43
N ARG A 15 -5.76 50.62 27.49
CA ARG A 15 -5.30 50.52 26.08
C ARG A 15 -6.10 49.43 25.32
N GLU A 16 -6.68 49.85 24.19
CA GLU A 16 -7.00 49.11 22.96
C GLU A 16 -7.68 47.70 23.05
N ASP A 17 -8.95 47.65 22.64
CA ASP A 17 -9.54 46.54 21.86
C ASP A 17 -9.20 46.79 20.37
N PRO A 18 -9.21 45.83 19.39
CA PRO A 18 -9.59 44.40 19.42
C PRO A 18 -8.56 43.45 18.75
N LYS A 19 -8.61 42.14 19.02
CA LYS A 19 -8.59 41.14 17.92
C LYS A 19 -8.95 39.72 18.39
N ALA A 20 -9.86 39.11 17.64
CA ALA A 20 -10.35 37.74 17.76
C ALA A 20 -9.27 36.67 18.05
N PRO A 21 -9.61 35.59 18.76
CA PRO A 21 -8.70 34.45 18.91
C PRO A 21 -8.53 33.78 17.53
N LEU A 22 -7.31 33.84 17.01
CA LEU A 22 -6.86 33.00 15.89
C LEU A 22 -6.88 31.55 16.36
N ILE A 23 -7.95 30.84 16.02
CA ILE A 23 -7.97 29.38 16.06
C ILE A 23 -6.96 28.90 15.02
N SER A 24 -5.76 28.60 15.51
CA SER A 24 -4.73 27.89 14.76
C SER A 24 -5.33 26.57 14.31
N MET A 25 -5.62 26.44 13.02
CA MET A 25 -5.94 25.17 12.39
C MET A 25 -4.68 24.31 12.44
N HIS A 26 -4.43 23.64 13.57
CA HIS A 26 -3.56 22.49 13.57
C HIS A 26 -4.27 21.43 12.73
N THR A 27 -3.93 21.40 11.43
CA THR A 27 -4.15 20.24 10.59
C THR A 27 -3.35 19.10 11.22
N GLN A 28 -3.98 18.34 12.10
CA GLN A 28 -3.46 17.07 12.54
C GLN A 28 -3.16 16.27 11.27
N PRO A 29 -1.93 15.79 11.05
CA PRO A 29 -1.71 14.84 9.97
C PRO A 29 -2.65 13.67 10.28
N THR A 30 -3.61 13.43 9.39
CA THR A 30 -4.39 12.20 9.41
C THR A 30 -3.38 11.08 9.31
N VAL A 31 -3.05 10.46 10.45
CA VAL A 31 -2.40 9.16 10.47
C VAL A 31 -3.47 8.25 9.92
N THR A 32 -3.41 8.00 8.61
CA THR A 32 -4.16 6.92 7.98
C THR A 32 -3.68 5.66 8.69
N SER A 33 -4.43 5.22 9.70
CA SER A 33 -4.26 3.90 10.29
C SER A 33 -4.44 2.94 9.13
N VAL A 34 -3.31 2.48 8.58
CA VAL A 34 -3.31 1.47 7.55
C VAL A 34 -3.90 0.26 8.25
N ALA A 35 -5.16 -0.05 7.95
CA ALA A 35 -5.76 -1.30 8.39
C ALA A 35 -4.75 -2.42 8.12
N PRO A 36 -4.52 -3.36 9.06
CA PRO A 36 -3.53 -4.40 8.86
C PRO A 36 -3.85 -5.05 7.51
N ALA A 37 -2.92 -4.89 6.56
CA ALA A 37 -3.13 -5.37 5.22
C ALA A 37 -3.32 -6.89 5.32
N SER A 38 -4.50 -7.37 4.93
CA SER A 38 -4.81 -8.80 5.04
C SER A 38 -3.79 -9.55 4.18
N ILE A 39 -2.98 -10.40 4.80
CA ILE A 39 -2.00 -11.21 4.06
C ILE A 39 -2.78 -12.23 3.24
N VAL A 40 -2.42 -12.34 1.95
CA VAL A 40 -2.96 -13.31 1.01
C VAL A 40 -1.84 -14.22 0.53
N GLN A 41 -2.16 -15.51 0.37
CA GLN A 41 -1.25 -16.49 -0.22
C GLN A 41 -1.69 -16.73 -1.68
N VAL A 42 -0.75 -16.61 -2.60
CA VAL A 42 -0.94 -16.89 -4.03
C VAL A 42 0.15 -17.85 -4.49
N TYR A 43 -0.14 -18.69 -5.48
CA TYR A 43 0.86 -19.56 -6.08
C TYR A 43 1.40 -18.94 -7.37
N VAL A 44 2.73 -18.91 -7.51
CA VAL A 44 3.43 -18.38 -8.67
C VAL A 44 4.26 -19.51 -9.29
N CYS A 45 4.15 -19.70 -10.61
CA CYS A 45 5.01 -20.63 -11.34
C CYS A 45 6.38 -20.02 -11.56
N ASP A 46 7.42 -20.77 -11.24
CA ASP A 46 8.80 -20.45 -11.59
C ASP A 46 9.15 -20.84 -13.05
N TYR A 47 10.42 -20.67 -13.43
CA TYR A 47 10.89 -20.99 -14.79
C TYR A 47 10.64 -22.44 -15.21
N TYR A 48 10.75 -23.41 -14.30
CA TYR A 48 10.51 -24.83 -14.59
C TYR A 48 9.03 -25.22 -14.47
N GLY A 49 8.14 -24.24 -14.25
CA GLY A 49 6.72 -24.47 -14.08
C GLY A 49 6.34 -24.98 -12.68
N ILE A 50 7.25 -24.90 -11.70
CA ILE A 50 6.97 -25.33 -10.33
C ILE A 50 6.16 -24.23 -9.64
N ALA A 51 4.97 -24.59 -9.14
CA ALA A 51 4.11 -23.69 -8.40
C ALA A 51 4.62 -23.52 -6.96
N SER A 52 4.99 -22.29 -6.57
CA SER A 52 5.45 -21.96 -5.22
C SER A 52 4.50 -20.98 -4.53
N PRO A 53 4.14 -21.19 -3.25
CA PRO A 53 3.32 -20.24 -2.51
C PRO A 53 4.12 -18.99 -2.17
N VAL A 54 3.50 -17.82 -2.32
CA VAL A 54 4.05 -16.50 -1.99
C VAL A 54 3.01 -15.75 -1.17
N GLU A 55 3.42 -15.25 0.00
CA GLU A 55 2.55 -14.54 0.92
C GLU A 55 2.86 -13.05 0.84
N VAL A 56 1.85 -12.25 0.51
CA VAL A 56 1.98 -10.80 0.38
C VAL A 56 0.78 -10.10 1.01
N PRO A 57 0.93 -8.86 1.49
CA PRO A 57 -0.21 -8.00 1.80
C PRO A 57 -1.17 -7.88 0.62
N ALA A 58 -2.48 -8.00 0.85
CA ALA A 58 -3.48 -7.61 -0.13
C ALA A 58 -3.28 -6.13 -0.51
N GLY A 59 -3.38 -5.84 -1.80
CA GLY A 59 -3.05 -4.52 -2.36
C GLY A 59 -1.62 -4.43 -2.92
N THR A 60 -0.72 -5.36 -2.58
CA THR A 60 0.62 -5.48 -3.18
C THR A 60 0.51 -5.54 -4.70
N THR A 61 1.34 -4.80 -5.42
CA THR A 61 1.35 -4.84 -6.88
C THR A 61 1.86 -6.18 -7.39
N LEU A 62 1.47 -6.59 -8.60
CA LEU A 62 2.01 -7.80 -9.23
C LEU A 62 3.54 -7.73 -9.39
N TYR A 63 4.11 -6.54 -9.58
CA TYR A 63 5.55 -6.33 -9.49
C TYR A 63 6.11 -6.75 -8.12
N GLY A 64 5.52 -6.24 -7.03
CA GLY A 64 5.93 -6.60 -5.67
C GLY A 64 5.78 -8.09 -5.40
N LEU A 65 4.73 -8.72 -5.92
CA LEU A 65 4.53 -10.16 -5.82
C LEU A 65 5.65 -10.95 -6.53
N VAL A 66 6.01 -10.57 -7.76
CA VAL A 66 7.09 -11.22 -8.51
C VAL A 66 8.43 -11.03 -7.82
N CYS A 67 8.71 -9.84 -7.28
CA CYS A 67 9.91 -9.61 -6.47
C CYS A 67 9.94 -10.53 -5.24
N ALA A 68 8.84 -10.63 -4.49
CA ALA A 68 8.74 -11.51 -3.33
C ALA A 68 8.93 -12.99 -3.70
N ALA A 69 8.45 -13.43 -4.87
CA ALA A 69 8.71 -14.76 -5.39
C ALA A 69 10.21 -14.97 -5.64
N TYR A 70 10.87 -14.02 -6.30
CA TYR A 70 12.31 -14.05 -6.60
C TYR A 70 13.19 -13.98 -5.35
N GLU A 71 12.70 -13.47 -4.22
CA GLU A 71 13.45 -13.51 -2.97
C GLU A 71 13.48 -14.90 -2.33
N LYS A 72 12.58 -15.81 -2.74
CA LYS A 72 12.55 -17.18 -2.20
C LYS A 72 13.71 -18.01 -2.75
N PRO A 73 14.48 -18.72 -1.88
CA PRO A 73 15.61 -19.54 -2.31
C PRO A 73 15.22 -20.68 -3.28
N VAL A 74 14.01 -21.20 -3.13
CA VAL A 74 13.49 -22.33 -3.93
C VAL A 74 12.89 -21.90 -5.27
N PHE A 75 12.77 -20.59 -5.52
CA PHE A 75 12.13 -20.09 -6.73
C PHE A 75 13.16 -19.95 -7.85
N THR A 76 13.01 -20.76 -8.90
CA THR A 76 13.92 -20.71 -10.04
C THR A 76 13.71 -19.42 -10.83
N LYS A 77 14.78 -18.63 -10.94
CA LYS A 77 14.78 -17.35 -11.64
C LYS A 77 15.19 -17.53 -13.09
N ALA A 78 14.55 -16.78 -13.97
CA ALA A 78 15.00 -16.58 -15.35
C ALA A 78 14.70 -15.14 -15.80
N ALA A 79 15.07 -14.80 -17.03
CA ALA A 79 14.78 -13.50 -17.62
C ALA A 79 13.27 -13.34 -17.83
N PHE A 80 12.63 -12.60 -16.93
CA PHE A 80 11.19 -12.36 -16.92
C PHE A 80 10.76 -11.43 -18.07
N LEU A 81 9.73 -11.82 -18.81
CA LEU A 81 9.19 -11.08 -19.96
C LEU A 81 7.77 -10.55 -19.74
N GLY A 82 7.05 -11.04 -18.74
CA GLY A 82 5.65 -10.66 -18.50
C GLY A 82 4.83 -11.80 -17.90
N PHE A 83 3.52 -11.64 -17.83
CA PHE A 83 2.59 -12.70 -17.45
C PHE A 83 2.14 -13.48 -18.69
N GLU A 84 1.79 -14.76 -18.53
CA GLU A 84 1.15 -15.50 -19.62
C GLU A 84 -0.28 -14.98 -19.90
N ASP A 85 -1.00 -14.54 -18.86
CA ASP A 85 -2.27 -13.82 -19.02
C ASP A 85 -1.97 -12.37 -19.42
N GLY A 86 -2.11 -12.07 -20.72
CA GLY A 86 -1.82 -10.75 -21.28
C GLY A 86 -2.71 -9.62 -20.79
N ASN A 87 -3.76 -9.90 -20.01
CA ASN A 87 -4.60 -8.88 -19.38
C ASN A 87 -4.01 -8.38 -18.05
N LEU A 88 -3.01 -9.08 -17.50
CA LEU A 88 -2.36 -8.70 -16.25
C LEU A 88 -1.28 -7.64 -16.49
N SER A 89 -1.17 -6.71 -15.55
CA SER A 89 -0.18 -5.63 -15.60
C SER A 89 0.59 -5.55 -14.30
N MET A 90 1.88 -5.19 -14.37
CA MET A 90 2.77 -5.08 -13.21
C MET A 90 2.28 -4.13 -12.12
N VAL A 91 1.48 -3.12 -12.49
CA VAL A 91 0.93 -2.14 -11.56
C VAL A 91 -0.41 -2.57 -10.95
N GLN A 92 -1.02 -3.65 -11.44
CA GLN A 92 -2.25 -4.18 -10.88
C GLN A 92 -1.98 -4.72 -9.47
N SER A 93 -2.91 -4.49 -8.54
CA SER A 93 -2.84 -4.99 -7.18
C SER A 93 -3.37 -6.42 -7.07
N VAL A 94 -2.71 -7.22 -6.25
CA VAL A 94 -3.16 -8.55 -5.81
C VAL A 94 -4.32 -8.37 -4.82
N THR A 95 -5.43 -9.04 -5.08
CA THR A 95 -6.62 -9.03 -4.24
C THR A 95 -6.83 -10.40 -3.57
N ALA A 96 -7.74 -10.45 -2.59
CA ALA A 96 -8.18 -11.72 -2.01
C ALA A 96 -8.87 -12.64 -3.04
N ALA A 97 -9.49 -12.09 -4.08
CA ALA A 97 -10.05 -12.88 -5.18
C ALA A 97 -8.96 -13.51 -6.07
N ASP A 98 -7.82 -12.85 -6.22
CA ASP A 98 -6.70 -13.42 -6.95
C ASP A 98 -6.08 -14.60 -6.20
N ALA A 99 -6.08 -14.57 -4.87
CA ALA A 99 -5.66 -15.70 -4.02
C ALA A 99 -6.52 -16.96 -4.22
N THR A 100 -7.80 -16.81 -4.54
CA THR A 100 -8.67 -17.95 -4.86
C THR A 100 -8.56 -18.38 -6.33
N ARG A 101 -8.06 -17.49 -7.20
CA ARG A 101 -7.83 -17.78 -8.63
C ARG A 101 -6.48 -18.47 -8.88
N TRP A 102 -5.44 -18.08 -8.14
CA TRP A 102 -4.06 -18.54 -8.33
C TRP A 102 -3.64 -19.51 -7.23
N MET A 103 -4.14 -20.74 -7.34
CA MET A 103 -3.87 -21.86 -6.44
C MET A 103 -2.77 -22.77 -6.98
N ALA A 104 -2.35 -23.78 -6.22
CA ALA A 104 -1.24 -24.67 -6.60
C ALA A 104 -1.46 -25.41 -7.93
N ASP A 105 -2.70 -25.78 -8.24
CA ASP A 105 -3.11 -26.46 -9.48
C ASP A 105 -3.28 -25.49 -10.66
N LYS A 106 -3.53 -24.21 -10.36
CA LYS A 106 -3.67 -23.14 -11.35
C LYS A 106 -2.92 -21.88 -10.92
N PRO A 107 -1.57 -21.93 -10.86
CA PRO A 107 -0.76 -20.83 -10.37
C PRO A 107 -0.74 -19.65 -11.34
N LEU A 108 -0.31 -18.49 -10.86
CA LEU A 108 0.06 -17.36 -11.69
C LEU A 108 1.27 -17.74 -12.55
N ARG A 109 1.07 -17.79 -13.87
CA ARG A 109 2.13 -18.19 -14.81
C ARG A 109 2.90 -16.99 -15.34
N LEU A 110 4.21 -17.05 -15.17
CA LEU A 110 5.16 -16.05 -15.65
C LEU A 110 5.71 -16.48 -17.01
N LYS A 111 5.93 -15.51 -17.89
CA LYS A 111 6.57 -15.70 -19.18
C LYS A 111 8.04 -15.36 -19.05
N TYR A 112 8.90 -16.26 -19.51
CA TYR A 112 10.35 -16.10 -19.47
C TYR A 112 10.93 -16.10 -20.87
N LYS A 113 12.10 -15.47 -21.02
CA LYS A 113 12.95 -15.67 -22.19
C LYS A 113 13.49 -17.09 -22.11
N ARG A 114 13.30 -17.88 -23.17
CA ARG A 114 14.01 -19.15 -23.32
C ARG A 114 15.41 -18.82 -23.79
N ASP A 115 16.41 -19.41 -23.14
CA ASP A 115 17.74 -19.47 -23.72
C ASP A 115 17.67 -20.52 -24.85
N GLU A 116 18.12 -20.16 -26.05
CA GLU A 116 18.12 -21.08 -27.21
C GLU A 116 19.09 -22.25 -27.02
N ASP A 117 19.90 -22.20 -25.95
CA ASP A 117 20.89 -23.20 -25.54
C ASP A 117 20.51 -23.87 -24.20
N ASP A 118 19.24 -24.18 -23.94
CA ASP A 118 18.86 -25.01 -22.79
C ASP A 118 18.95 -26.51 -23.18
N PRO A 119 20.07 -27.22 -22.88
CA PRO A 119 20.30 -28.60 -23.32
C PRO A 119 19.39 -29.62 -22.61
N CYS A 120 18.51 -29.18 -21.72
CA CYS A 120 17.61 -30.05 -20.96
C CYS A 120 16.24 -30.26 -21.62
N LEU A 121 15.98 -29.67 -22.78
CA LEU A 121 14.77 -29.93 -23.58
C LEU A 121 15.07 -31.03 -24.62
N ILE A 122 14.99 -32.29 -24.17
CA ILE A 122 14.93 -33.50 -25.00
C ILE A 122 13.51 -33.76 -25.50
#